data_AF-A0A7J6UIA1-F1
#
_entry.id   AF-A0A7J6UIA1-F1
#
_cell.length_a   1.000
_cell.length_b   1.000
_cell.length_c   1.000
_cell.angle_alpha   90.00
_cell.angle_beta   90.00
_cell.angle_gamma   90.00
#
_symmetry.space_group_name_H-M   'P 1'
#
loop_
_entity.id
_entity.type
_entity.pdbx_description
1 polymer ?
#
loop_
_entity_poly.entity_id
_entity_poly.type
_entity_poly.pdbx_seq_one_letter_code
_entity_poly.pdbx_strand_id
1 'polypeptide(L)'
;RKMKLVDALHGGSDNIADFPEIFPEPQSDTAGLSWIMRSEGAELIGEDAHDVDIYTILNALPTSDCLVSCFAADPAADEQQPKPIVESLCENNWDVNGVLNDFLYLRRVFNALRPSAKRIEDTQVEDDNVTCFVRSLQLQMTPPTTTCAGPYVYDDTSGVYSFRNGSADGGCTYLPVVPKNERCRAFRAKVCLDSHRTSRHGNVRSTVSSIYNQFFLPRVRVDVRSLVRHCFVCQLIRARRRWTEPPGLGPDRTNSQAWEPYHEVFVDVLSLGEIKGWSGSTKVLTVYCLHTFHSTWVPTGET
;
A
#
# COMPACT_ATOMS: atom_id res chain seq x y z
N ARG A 1 18.02 21.94 -20.44
CA ARG A 1 16.73 22.57 -20.05
C ARG A 1 16.52 22.20 -18.57
N LYS A 2 16.49 23.15 -17.63
CA LYS A 2 16.34 22.85 -16.19
C LYS A 2 14.88 22.45 -15.90
N MET A 3 14.67 21.24 -15.39
CA MET A 3 13.36 20.69 -15.05
C MET A 3 12.85 21.34 -13.76
N LYS A 4 11.61 21.86 -13.76
CA LYS A 4 11.00 22.46 -12.55
C LYS A 4 10.30 21.38 -11.74
N LEU A 5 10.26 21.54 -10.42
CA LEU A 5 9.63 20.60 -9.47
C LEU A 5 8.15 20.30 -9.81
N VAL A 6 7.45 21.27 -10.42
CA VAL A 6 6.08 21.10 -10.93
C VAL A 6 5.99 20.14 -12.12
N ASP A 7 7.00 20.13 -13.00
CA ASP A 7 7.04 19.25 -14.17
C ASP A 7 7.32 17.78 -13.78
N ALA A 8 8.00 17.57 -12.64
CA ALA A 8 8.24 16.26 -12.05
C ALA A 8 7.00 15.69 -11.32
N LEU A 9 6.10 16.55 -10.84
CA LEU A 9 4.95 16.15 -10.02
C LEU A 9 3.66 15.95 -10.81
N HIS A 10 3.58 16.42 -12.06
CA HIS A 10 2.34 16.42 -12.84
C HIS A 10 2.37 15.60 -14.13
N GLY A 11 3.49 14.97 -14.46
CA GLY A 11 3.60 14.07 -15.62
C GLY A 11 3.45 14.83 -16.94
N GLY A 12 4.54 14.96 -17.68
CA GLY A 12 4.46 15.34 -19.09
C GLY A 12 3.54 14.38 -19.83
N SER A 13 2.77 14.90 -20.79
CA SER A 13 1.89 14.10 -21.64
C SER A 13 2.72 13.05 -22.38
N ASP A 14 2.30 11.79 -22.23
CA ASP A 14 2.57 10.65 -23.12
C ASP A 14 3.69 9.66 -22.78
N ASN A 15 4.23 9.63 -21.55
CA ASN A 15 5.11 8.52 -21.16
C ASN A 15 4.89 8.03 -19.71
N ILE A 16 4.28 6.85 -19.55
CA ILE A 16 4.00 6.21 -18.24
C ILE A 16 5.24 5.48 -17.70
N ALA A 17 6.29 5.30 -18.53
CA ALA A 17 7.55 4.68 -18.11
C ALA A 17 8.42 5.58 -17.21
N ASP A 18 8.13 6.88 -17.13
CA ASP A 18 8.94 7.88 -16.43
C ASP A 18 8.35 8.29 -15.07
N PHE A 19 7.42 7.53 -14.50
CA PHE A 19 7.05 7.74 -13.10
C PHE A 19 8.23 7.35 -12.21
N PRO A 20 8.90 8.28 -11.51
CA PRO A 20 9.78 7.87 -10.44
C PRO A 20 8.88 7.18 -9.42
N GLU A 21 9.16 5.91 -9.12
CA GLU A 21 8.68 5.31 -7.89
C GLU A 21 9.11 6.27 -6.77
N ILE A 22 8.15 7.00 -6.19
CA ILE A 22 8.40 8.07 -5.20
C ILE A 22 9.11 7.51 -3.95
N PHE A 23 9.17 6.19 -3.85
CA PHE A 23 10.11 5.47 -3.02
C PHE A 23 10.89 4.57 -3.97
N PRO A 24 12.21 4.74 -4.16
CA PRO A 24 13.00 3.63 -4.69
C PRO A 24 12.68 2.39 -3.84
N GLU A 25 12.62 1.20 -4.45
CA GLU A 25 12.73 -0.04 -3.68
C GLU A 25 13.80 0.21 -2.60
N PRO A 26 13.49 0.02 -1.31
CA PRO A 26 14.52 0.14 -0.31
C PRO A 26 15.65 -0.77 -0.78
N GLN A 27 16.87 -0.24 -0.87
CA GLN A 27 18.09 -1.04 -0.94
C GLN A 27 18.28 -1.77 0.40
N SER A 28 17.24 -2.45 0.86
CA SER A 28 17.26 -3.22 2.07
C SER A 28 17.93 -4.53 1.70
N ASP A 29 19.16 -4.70 2.18
CA ASP A 29 19.85 -5.98 2.27
C ASP A 29 19.04 -7.05 3.02
N THR A 30 17.88 -6.73 3.58
CA THR A 30 16.89 -7.71 4.05
C THR A 30 16.08 -8.25 2.89
N ALA A 31 16.76 -8.95 1.99
CA ALA A 31 16.07 -9.67 0.95
C ALA A 31 15.36 -10.90 1.55
N GLY A 32 14.06 -11.04 1.28
CA GLY A 32 13.35 -12.31 1.47
C GLY A 32 14.03 -13.42 0.67
N LEU A 33 13.82 -14.69 1.03
CA LEU A 33 14.58 -15.87 0.55
C LEU A 33 14.74 -15.93 -0.99
N SER A 34 13.87 -15.26 -1.74
CA SER A 34 14.02 -14.93 -3.16
C SER A 34 15.39 -14.39 -3.64
N TRP A 35 16.24 -13.75 -2.81
CA TRP A 35 17.57 -13.32 -3.27
C TRP A 35 18.52 -14.47 -3.56
N ILE A 36 18.32 -15.62 -2.91
CA ILE A 36 19.10 -16.84 -3.16
C ILE A 36 18.94 -17.30 -4.62
N MET A 37 17.81 -16.95 -5.26
CA MET A 37 17.56 -17.23 -6.68
C MET A 37 18.15 -16.16 -7.61
N ARG A 38 18.49 -14.97 -7.11
CA ARG A 38 18.95 -13.82 -7.91
C ARG A 38 20.45 -13.54 -7.78
N SER A 39 21.11 -14.01 -6.73
CA SER A 39 22.56 -13.85 -6.55
C SER A 39 23.31 -14.77 -7.50
N GLU A 40 23.80 -14.23 -8.62
CA GLU A 40 24.94 -14.64 -9.48
C GLU A 40 25.12 -16.12 -9.90
N GLY A 41 24.37 -17.07 -9.36
CA GLY A 41 24.41 -18.49 -9.69
C GLY A 41 23.45 -18.86 -10.82
N ALA A 42 22.44 -18.03 -11.12
CA ALA A 42 21.47 -18.28 -12.19
C ALA A 42 22.10 -18.19 -13.60
N GLU A 43 23.20 -17.44 -13.76
CA GLU A 43 23.96 -17.39 -15.03
C GLU A 43 24.88 -18.61 -15.22
N LEU A 44 25.06 -19.45 -14.20
CA LEU A 44 25.76 -20.74 -14.29
C LEU A 44 24.80 -21.91 -14.55
N ILE A 45 23.49 -21.68 -14.58
CA ILE A 45 22.48 -22.71 -14.86
C ILE A 45 22.30 -22.82 -16.37
N GLY A 46 23.26 -23.50 -17.02
CA GLY A 46 23.07 -24.04 -18.37
C GLY A 46 21.95 -25.09 -18.41
N GLU A 47 21.60 -25.53 -19.63
CA GLU A 47 20.47 -26.44 -19.94
C GLU A 47 20.47 -27.82 -19.23
N ASP A 48 21.49 -28.12 -18.41
CA ASP A 48 21.62 -29.35 -17.61
C ASP A 48 21.34 -29.12 -16.11
N ALA A 49 20.21 -28.48 -15.77
CA ALA A 49 19.80 -28.16 -14.38
C ALA A 49 19.33 -29.38 -13.55
N HIS A 50 19.64 -30.61 -13.96
CA HIS A 50 19.17 -31.83 -13.30
C HIS A 50 20.04 -32.31 -12.13
N ASP A 51 21.19 -31.68 -11.87
CA ASP A 51 22.13 -32.05 -10.80
C ASP A 51 22.52 -30.86 -9.90
N VAL A 52 21.54 -30.05 -9.47
CA VAL A 52 21.78 -29.09 -8.38
C VAL A 52 21.85 -29.87 -7.05
N ASP A 53 23.08 -30.21 -6.65
CA ASP A 53 23.38 -30.88 -5.39
C ASP A 53 22.87 -30.05 -4.20
N ILE A 54 22.30 -30.72 -3.20
CA ILE A 54 21.77 -30.11 -1.98
C ILE A 54 22.85 -29.32 -1.25
N TYR A 55 24.11 -29.72 -1.38
CA TYR A 55 25.26 -29.00 -0.82
C TYR A 55 25.48 -27.64 -1.49
N THR A 56 25.11 -27.47 -2.77
CA THR A 56 25.18 -26.17 -3.47
C THR A 56 24.14 -25.19 -2.92
N ILE A 57 22.94 -25.68 -2.61
CA ILE A 57 21.87 -24.90 -1.98
C ILE A 57 22.22 -24.57 -0.52
N LEU A 58 22.76 -25.54 0.23
CA LEU A 58 23.20 -25.36 1.61
C LEU A 58 24.43 -24.44 1.73
N ASN A 59 25.32 -24.42 0.73
CA ASN A 59 26.45 -23.48 0.67
C ASN A 59 26.02 -22.06 0.25
N ALA A 60 24.88 -21.92 -0.43
CA ALA A 60 24.27 -20.62 -0.73
C ALA A 60 23.41 -20.07 0.43
N LEU A 61 23.09 -20.90 1.43
CA LEU A 61 22.57 -20.38 2.69
C LEU A 61 23.66 -19.56 3.38
N PRO A 62 23.35 -18.35 3.89
CA PRO A 62 24.31 -17.61 4.69
C PRO A 62 24.82 -18.52 5.81
N THR A 63 26.16 -18.62 5.93
CA THR A 63 26.81 -19.32 7.05
C THR A 63 26.27 -18.77 8.37
N SER A 64 26.38 -19.55 9.46
CA SER A 64 25.84 -19.17 10.77
C SER A 64 26.19 -17.73 11.16
N ASP A 65 27.33 -17.22 10.70
CA ASP A 65 27.82 -15.87 11.00
C ASP A 65 27.02 -14.76 10.29
N CYS A 66 26.46 -15.01 9.11
CA CYS A 66 25.57 -14.06 8.41
C CYS A 66 24.13 -14.09 8.95
N LEU A 67 23.64 -15.26 9.39
CA LEU A 67 22.37 -15.30 10.11
C LEU A 67 22.49 -14.62 11.48
N VAL A 68 23.57 -14.87 12.22
CA VAL A 68 23.82 -14.25 13.54
C VAL A 68 24.07 -12.74 13.43
N SER A 69 24.58 -12.21 12.32
CA SER A 69 24.73 -10.76 12.14
C SER A 69 23.43 -10.05 11.76
N CYS A 70 22.54 -10.68 10.98
CA CYS A 70 21.16 -10.18 10.75
C CYS A 70 20.28 -10.31 12.01
N PHE A 71 20.60 -11.27 12.88
CA PHE A 71 20.02 -11.47 14.21
C PHE A 71 20.97 -11.00 15.32
N ALA A 72 21.75 -9.94 15.11
CA ALA A 72 22.39 -9.21 16.19
C ALA A 72 21.28 -8.54 17.03
N ALA A 73 20.58 -9.40 17.77
CA ALA A 73 19.57 -9.08 18.72
C ALA A 73 20.25 -8.22 19.78
N ASP A 74 19.69 -7.04 19.96
CA ASP A 74 19.83 -6.31 21.21
C ASP A 74 19.60 -7.34 22.34
N PRO A 75 20.56 -7.59 23.24
CA PRO A 75 20.42 -8.62 24.28
C PRO A 75 19.27 -8.32 25.28
N ALA A 76 18.56 -7.21 25.10
CA ALA A 76 17.31 -6.89 25.76
C ALA A 76 16.04 -7.48 25.10
N ALA A 77 16.15 -8.17 23.95
CA ALA A 77 15.01 -8.81 23.25
C ALA A 77 14.73 -10.25 23.71
N ASP A 78 15.20 -10.62 24.90
CA ASP A 78 14.92 -11.90 25.54
C ASP A 78 13.42 -12.01 25.89
N GLU A 79 12.81 -13.16 25.56
CA GLU A 79 11.37 -13.54 25.68
C GLU A 79 10.43 -13.26 24.49
N GLN A 80 10.91 -13.12 23.25
CA GLN A 80 9.99 -13.21 22.11
C GLN A 80 9.66 -14.68 21.80
N GLN A 81 8.43 -15.10 22.12
CA GLN A 81 7.90 -16.40 21.72
C GLN A 81 8.14 -16.65 20.22
N PRO A 82 8.51 -17.87 19.80
CA PRO A 82 8.78 -18.17 18.41
C PRO A 82 7.57 -17.82 17.54
N LYS A 83 7.74 -16.84 16.64
CA LYS A 83 6.69 -16.43 15.70
C LYS A 83 6.39 -17.59 14.73
N PRO A 84 5.12 -17.82 14.37
CA PRO A 84 4.76 -18.75 13.32
C PRO A 84 5.50 -18.44 12.01
N ILE A 85 5.99 -19.47 11.33
CA ILE A 85 6.75 -19.33 10.07
C ILE A 85 6.04 -18.46 9.03
N VAL A 86 4.71 -18.58 8.94
CA VAL A 86 3.89 -17.80 8.00
C VAL A 86 3.89 -16.30 8.33
N GLU A 87 3.94 -15.93 9.62
CA GLU A 87 4.08 -14.53 10.01
C GLU A 87 5.45 -13.99 9.62
N SER A 88 6.52 -14.75 9.88
CA SER A 88 7.88 -14.35 9.51
C SER A 88 8.02 -14.15 7.99
N LEU A 89 7.45 -15.04 7.18
CA LEU A 89 7.40 -14.88 5.72
C LEU A 89 6.64 -13.60 5.32
N CYS A 90 5.53 -13.31 6.01
CA CYS A 90 4.77 -12.09 5.74
C CYS A 90 5.50 -10.82 6.21
N GLU A 91 6.25 -10.85 7.31
CA GLU A 91 6.98 -9.66 7.76
C GLU A 91 8.09 -9.27 6.78
N ASN A 92 8.77 -10.26 6.19
CA ASN A 92 9.96 -10.05 5.36
C ASN A 92 9.68 -9.79 3.88
N ASN A 93 8.44 -9.97 3.42
CA ASN A 93 8.07 -9.76 2.02
C ASN A 93 7.43 -8.39 1.79
N TRP A 94 7.41 -7.93 0.55
CA TRP A 94 6.72 -6.67 0.20
C TRP A 94 5.23 -6.90 -0.11
N ASP A 95 4.95 -7.91 -0.93
CA ASP A 95 3.63 -8.21 -1.50
C ASP A 95 3.22 -9.68 -1.25
N VAL A 96 2.01 -10.03 -1.69
CA VAL A 96 1.44 -11.38 -1.59
C VAL A 96 2.23 -12.38 -2.44
N ASN A 97 2.70 -11.96 -3.62
CA ASN A 97 3.44 -12.84 -4.52
C ASN A 97 4.79 -13.25 -3.94
N GLY A 98 5.52 -12.32 -3.31
CA GLY A 98 6.76 -12.59 -2.60
C GLY A 98 6.54 -13.62 -1.48
N VAL A 99 5.49 -13.45 -0.67
CA VAL A 99 5.14 -14.43 0.37
C VAL A 99 4.87 -15.81 -0.22
N LEU A 100 4.13 -15.89 -1.32
CA LEU A 100 3.82 -17.16 -1.99
C LEU A 100 5.07 -17.80 -2.59
N ASN A 101 6.00 -17.01 -3.13
CA ASN A 101 7.26 -17.47 -3.70
C ASN A 101 8.21 -18.00 -2.61
N ASP A 102 8.36 -17.28 -1.49
CA ASP A 102 9.18 -17.76 -0.37
C ASP A 102 8.58 -19.03 0.25
N PHE A 103 7.24 -19.12 0.33
CA PHE A 103 6.57 -20.34 0.78
C PHE A 103 6.78 -21.50 -0.19
N LEU A 104 6.71 -21.26 -1.51
CA LEU A 104 7.01 -22.25 -2.54
C LEU A 104 8.44 -22.75 -2.42
N TYR A 105 9.39 -21.84 -2.23
CA TYR A 105 10.80 -22.16 -2.03
C TYR A 105 10.99 -23.09 -0.83
N LEU A 106 10.41 -22.76 0.33
CA LEU A 106 10.46 -23.61 1.51
C LEU A 106 9.85 -25.00 1.23
N ARG A 107 8.74 -25.07 0.49
CA ARG A 107 8.13 -26.35 0.10
C ARG A 107 9.06 -27.19 -0.78
N ARG A 108 9.74 -26.58 -1.75
CA ARG A 108 10.73 -27.27 -2.59
C ARG A 108 11.90 -27.81 -1.77
N VAL A 109 12.45 -27.01 -0.85
CA VAL A 109 13.51 -27.43 0.07
C VAL A 109 13.06 -28.62 0.92
N PHE A 110 11.87 -28.55 1.54
CA PHE A 110 11.34 -29.67 2.32
C PHE A 110 11.02 -30.90 1.47
N ASN A 111 10.60 -30.74 0.20
CA ASN A 111 10.38 -31.85 -0.73
C ASN A 111 11.71 -32.54 -1.08
N ALA A 112 12.78 -31.77 -1.31
CA ALA A 112 14.13 -32.29 -1.60
C ALA A 112 14.75 -33.02 -0.41
N LEU A 113 14.49 -32.56 0.82
CA LEU A 113 14.99 -33.16 2.06
C LEU A 113 14.29 -34.46 2.48
N ARG A 114 13.21 -34.89 1.81
CA ARG A 114 12.47 -36.10 2.18
C ARG A 114 13.30 -37.37 1.86
N PRO A 115 13.66 -38.20 2.87
CA PRO A 115 14.62 -39.29 2.68
C PRO A 115 14.11 -40.52 1.89
N SER A 116 12.81 -40.63 1.57
CA SER A 116 12.24 -41.89 1.04
C SER A 116 10.80 -41.81 0.51
N ALA A 117 10.16 -40.65 0.47
CA ALA A 117 8.82 -40.49 -0.10
C ALA A 117 8.92 -40.21 -1.61
N LYS A 118 7.91 -40.63 -2.39
CA LYS A 118 7.72 -40.18 -3.78
C LYS A 118 7.96 -38.68 -3.83
N ARG A 119 9.04 -38.25 -4.49
CA ARG A 119 9.27 -36.84 -4.79
C ARG A 119 8.04 -36.37 -5.55
N ILE A 120 7.38 -35.35 -5.02
CA ILE A 120 6.29 -34.69 -5.72
C ILE A 120 6.93 -33.92 -6.87
N GLU A 121 6.35 -34.02 -8.07
CA GLU A 121 6.82 -33.26 -9.23
C GLU A 121 6.72 -31.76 -8.96
N ASP A 122 7.70 -30.97 -9.39
CA ASP A 122 7.77 -29.54 -9.08
C ASP A 122 6.55 -28.76 -9.60
N THR A 123 6.01 -29.16 -10.75
CA THR A 123 4.76 -28.65 -11.32
C THR A 123 3.59 -28.81 -10.36
N GLN A 124 3.45 -30.00 -9.76
CA GLN A 124 2.42 -30.25 -8.76
C GLN A 124 2.64 -29.43 -7.49
N VAL A 125 3.89 -29.21 -7.07
CA VAL A 125 4.20 -28.35 -5.92
C VAL A 125 3.77 -26.90 -6.20
N GLU A 126 4.01 -26.39 -7.40
CA GLU A 126 3.57 -25.06 -7.84
C GLU A 126 2.06 -24.91 -7.87
N ASP A 127 1.36 -25.85 -8.52
CA ASP A 127 -0.10 -25.84 -8.66
C ASP A 127 -0.81 -25.84 -7.29
N ASP A 128 -0.28 -26.61 -6.34
CA ASP A 128 -0.84 -26.73 -4.99
C ASP A 128 -0.40 -25.61 -4.03
N ASN A 129 0.43 -24.65 -4.47
CA ASN A 129 1.11 -23.71 -3.58
C ASN A 129 0.16 -22.80 -2.82
N VAL A 130 -0.76 -22.16 -3.52
CA VAL A 130 -1.76 -21.27 -2.89
C VAL A 130 -2.62 -22.05 -1.92
N THR A 131 -3.07 -23.25 -2.32
CA THR A 131 -3.91 -24.13 -1.50
C THR A 131 -3.20 -24.56 -0.21
N CYS A 132 -1.95 -25.00 -0.30
CA CYS A 132 -1.13 -25.38 0.86
C CYS A 132 -0.86 -24.18 1.78
N PHE A 133 -0.61 -23.00 1.20
CA PHE A 133 -0.39 -21.78 1.96
C PHE A 133 -1.66 -21.40 2.75
N VAL A 134 -2.82 -21.40 2.09
CA VAL A 134 -4.09 -21.10 2.75
C VAL A 134 -4.42 -22.14 3.82
N ARG A 135 -4.19 -23.43 3.56
CA ARG A 135 -4.34 -24.48 4.57
C ARG A 135 -3.49 -24.18 5.82
N SER A 136 -2.26 -23.70 5.62
CA SER A 136 -1.36 -23.30 6.71
C SER A 136 -1.91 -22.11 7.51
N LEU A 137 -2.52 -21.12 6.84
CA LEU A 137 -3.22 -20.01 7.50
C LEU A 137 -4.43 -20.48 8.33
N GLN A 138 -5.10 -21.55 7.90
CA GLN A 138 -6.33 -22.06 8.51
C GLN A 138 -6.12 -23.06 9.65
N LEU A 139 -4.88 -23.52 9.92
CA LEU A 139 -4.59 -24.56 10.93
C LEU A 139 -5.17 -24.29 12.32
N GLN A 140 -5.28 -23.02 12.72
CA GLN A 140 -5.85 -22.61 14.01
C GLN A 140 -7.10 -21.75 13.85
N MET A 141 -7.74 -21.80 12.69
CA MET A 141 -9.01 -21.14 12.48
C MET A 141 -10.10 -21.91 13.23
N THR A 142 -10.94 -21.18 13.97
CA THR A 142 -12.20 -21.75 14.46
C THR A 142 -13.07 -22.12 13.24
N PRO A 143 -13.42 -23.41 13.07
CA PRO A 143 -14.18 -23.85 11.90
C PRO A 143 -15.49 -23.06 11.76
N PRO A 144 -15.79 -22.47 10.59
CA PRO A 144 -17.09 -21.87 10.35
C PRO A 144 -18.17 -22.96 10.28
N THR A 145 -19.40 -22.60 10.64
CA THR A 145 -20.53 -23.51 10.49
C THR A 145 -20.77 -23.80 9.01
N THR A 146 -20.64 -25.06 8.62
CA THR A 146 -20.92 -25.54 7.27
C THR A 146 -22.35 -26.04 7.19
N THR A 147 -23.11 -25.56 6.21
CA THR A 147 -24.46 -26.03 5.90
C THR A 147 -24.60 -26.12 4.38
N CYS A 148 -25.51 -26.96 3.87
CA CYS A 148 -25.68 -27.15 2.42
C CYS A 148 -26.01 -25.84 1.67
N ALA A 149 -26.77 -24.94 2.30
CA ALA A 149 -27.10 -23.61 1.79
C ALA A 149 -26.22 -22.49 2.39
N GLY A 150 -25.17 -22.86 3.12
CA GLY A 150 -24.32 -21.93 3.84
C GLY A 150 -23.34 -21.19 2.93
N PRO A 151 -22.80 -20.05 3.39
CA PRO A 151 -21.78 -19.31 2.65
C PRO A 151 -20.40 -19.96 2.73
N TYR A 152 -20.18 -20.93 3.62
CA TYR A 152 -18.90 -21.62 3.79
C TYR A 152 -19.00 -23.07 3.33
N VAL A 153 -17.98 -23.51 2.59
CA VAL A 153 -17.80 -24.89 2.14
C VAL A 153 -16.42 -25.35 2.57
N TYR A 154 -16.33 -26.58 3.07
CA TYR A 154 -15.07 -27.27 3.32
C TYR A 154 -14.80 -28.21 2.15
N ASP A 155 -13.61 -28.11 1.58
CA ASP A 155 -13.15 -29.04 0.56
C ASP A 155 -12.29 -30.12 1.22
N ASP A 156 -12.81 -31.35 1.27
CA ASP A 156 -12.14 -32.51 1.88
C ASP A 156 -10.83 -32.87 1.17
N THR A 157 -10.69 -32.53 -0.12
CA THR A 157 -9.50 -32.87 -0.91
C THR A 157 -8.34 -31.93 -0.60
N SER A 158 -8.58 -30.61 -0.64
CA SER A 158 -7.56 -29.60 -0.31
C SER A 158 -7.39 -29.40 1.20
N GLY A 159 -8.42 -29.73 1.99
CA GLY A 159 -8.49 -29.44 3.42
C GLY A 159 -8.66 -27.95 3.73
N VAL A 160 -9.23 -27.18 2.79
CA VAL A 160 -9.38 -25.72 2.88
C VAL A 160 -10.85 -25.33 3.00
N TYR A 161 -11.13 -24.37 3.88
CA TYR A 161 -12.41 -23.67 3.94
C TYR A 161 -12.46 -22.55 2.91
N SER A 162 -13.54 -22.52 2.13
CA SER A 162 -13.80 -21.53 1.10
C SER A 162 -15.14 -20.85 1.33
N PHE A 163 -15.21 -19.57 0.97
CA PHE A 163 -16.45 -18.79 0.93
C PHE A 163 -17.08 -18.88 -0.45
N ARG A 164 -18.35 -19.25 -0.50
CA ARG A 164 -19.16 -19.28 -1.71
C ARG A 164 -19.57 -17.85 -2.08
N ASN A 165 -18.96 -17.32 -3.12
CA ASN A 165 -19.28 -16.02 -3.67
C ASN A 165 -20.15 -16.20 -4.92
N GLY A 166 -21.39 -15.74 -4.86
CA GLY A 166 -22.32 -15.82 -6.01
C GLY A 166 -22.04 -14.75 -7.05
N SER A 167 -22.12 -15.12 -8.32
CA SER A 167 -22.05 -14.19 -9.45
C SER A 167 -23.45 -13.91 -10.02
N ALA A 168 -23.57 -12.81 -10.78
CA ALA A 168 -24.86 -12.33 -11.29
C ALA A 168 -25.48 -13.26 -12.34
N ASP A 169 -24.67 -14.11 -12.99
CA ASP A 169 -25.07 -15.15 -13.94
C ASP A 169 -25.58 -16.43 -13.26
N GLY A 170 -25.67 -16.45 -11.93
CA GLY A 170 -26.05 -17.64 -11.16
C GLY A 170 -24.87 -18.60 -10.91
N GLY A 171 -23.67 -18.26 -11.38
CA GLY A 171 -22.45 -18.97 -11.05
C GLY A 171 -22.04 -18.80 -9.59
N CYS A 172 -21.05 -19.59 -9.17
CA CYS A 172 -20.40 -19.41 -7.89
C CYS A 172 -18.90 -19.59 -8.00
N THR A 173 -18.16 -18.73 -7.32
CA THR A 173 -16.72 -18.86 -7.13
C THR A 173 -16.42 -19.18 -5.68
N TYR A 174 -15.47 -20.08 -5.46
CA TYR A 174 -15.04 -20.49 -4.14
C TYR A 174 -13.76 -19.75 -3.79
N LEU A 175 -13.87 -18.84 -2.84
CA LEU A 175 -12.76 -17.99 -2.41
C LEU A 175 -12.14 -18.55 -1.14
N PRO A 176 -10.86 -18.93 -1.13
CA PRO A 176 -10.20 -19.43 0.06
C PRO A 176 -10.29 -18.42 1.22
N VAL A 177 -10.69 -18.90 2.40
CA VAL A 177 -10.89 -18.03 3.57
C VAL A 177 -9.55 -17.73 4.23
N VAL A 178 -9.22 -16.45 4.37
CA VAL A 178 -8.10 -16.00 5.22
C VAL A 178 -8.68 -15.62 6.58
N PRO A 179 -8.36 -16.35 7.66
CA PRO A 179 -8.94 -16.12 8.99
C PRO A 179 -8.69 -14.71 9.52
N LYS A 180 -9.49 -14.28 10.50
CA LYS A 180 -9.22 -13.09 11.31
C LYS A 180 -8.61 -13.51 12.65
N ASN A 181 -7.42 -14.09 12.61
CA ASN A 181 -6.61 -14.39 13.78
C ASN A 181 -5.35 -13.51 13.77
N GLU A 182 -4.61 -13.49 14.88
CA GLU A 182 -3.36 -12.74 15.01
C GLU A 182 -2.33 -13.21 13.97
N ARG A 183 -2.21 -14.54 13.80
CA ARG A 183 -1.30 -15.23 12.87
C ARG A 183 -1.45 -14.86 11.40
N CYS A 184 -2.62 -14.37 10.99
CA CYS A 184 -2.89 -13.95 9.62
C CYS A 184 -2.88 -12.43 9.47
N ARG A 185 -2.63 -11.65 10.54
CA ARG A 185 -2.70 -10.19 10.51
C ARG A 185 -1.78 -9.60 9.45
N ALA A 186 -0.53 -10.06 9.39
CA ALA A 186 0.45 -9.60 8.42
C ALA A 186 0.02 -9.92 6.98
N PHE A 187 -0.38 -11.18 6.71
CA PHE A 187 -0.85 -11.59 5.39
C PHE A 187 -2.09 -10.80 4.95
N ARG A 188 -3.09 -10.62 5.83
CA ARG A 188 -4.29 -9.83 5.53
C ARG A 188 -3.95 -8.38 5.18
N ALA A 189 -3.01 -7.78 5.90
CA ALA A 189 -2.56 -6.43 5.64
C ALA A 189 -1.94 -6.33 4.23
N LYS A 190 -1.13 -7.31 3.81
CA LYS A 190 -0.61 -7.39 2.45
C LYS A 190 -1.68 -7.54 1.40
N VAL A 191 -2.60 -8.49 1.56
CA VAL A 191 -3.72 -8.68 0.63
C VAL A 191 -4.50 -7.37 0.44
N CYS A 192 -4.74 -6.64 1.53
CA CYS A 192 -5.40 -5.33 1.46
C CYS A 192 -4.54 -4.29 0.74
N LEU A 193 -3.24 -4.22 1.04
CA LEU A 193 -2.30 -3.26 0.46
C LEU A 193 -2.13 -3.48 -1.04
N ASP A 194 -1.88 -4.72 -1.47
CA ASP A 194 -1.70 -5.05 -2.88
C ASP A 194 -2.97 -4.82 -3.66
N SER A 195 -4.11 -5.28 -3.14
CA SER A 195 -5.40 -5.00 -3.78
C SER A 195 -5.70 -3.50 -3.87
N HIS A 196 -5.25 -2.70 -2.90
CA HIS A 196 -5.39 -1.25 -2.94
C HIS A 196 -4.49 -0.61 -4.02
N ARG A 197 -3.27 -1.12 -4.20
CA ARG A 197 -2.35 -0.73 -5.27
C ARG A 197 -2.86 -1.14 -6.65
N THR A 198 -3.27 -2.40 -6.82
CA THR A 198 -3.85 -2.93 -8.07
C THR A 198 -5.11 -2.18 -8.47
N SER A 199 -5.95 -1.80 -7.50
CA SER A 199 -7.13 -0.94 -7.74
C SER A 199 -6.79 0.55 -7.90
N ARG A 200 -5.52 0.90 -8.14
CA ARG A 200 -5.00 2.26 -8.37
C ARG A 200 -5.44 3.26 -7.29
N HIS A 201 -5.24 2.90 -6.03
CA HIS A 201 -5.68 3.70 -4.88
C HIS A 201 -7.18 3.99 -4.87
N GLY A 202 -7.97 3.01 -5.30
CA GLY A 202 -9.42 3.09 -5.36
C GLY A 202 -10.11 3.32 -4.01
N ASN A 203 -11.44 3.38 -4.03
CA ASN A 203 -12.23 3.48 -2.81
C ASN A 203 -12.33 2.10 -2.11
N VAL A 204 -12.94 2.08 -0.92
CA VAL A 204 -13.10 0.83 -0.14
C VAL A 204 -13.82 -0.26 -0.95
N ARG A 205 -14.82 0.10 -1.77
CA ARG A 205 -15.58 -0.87 -2.57
C ARG A 205 -14.72 -1.49 -3.67
N SER A 206 -13.94 -0.70 -4.39
CA SER A 206 -13.07 -1.21 -5.46
C SER A 206 -11.94 -2.07 -4.92
N THR A 207 -11.31 -1.67 -3.81
CA THR A 207 -10.28 -2.50 -3.16
C THR A 207 -10.86 -3.82 -2.66
N VAL A 208 -12.02 -3.82 -2.01
CA VAL A 208 -12.69 -5.07 -1.58
C VAL A 208 -13.06 -5.96 -2.76
N SER A 209 -13.53 -5.37 -3.86
CA SER A 209 -13.80 -6.13 -5.09
C SER A 209 -12.54 -6.80 -5.62
N SER A 210 -11.40 -6.10 -5.59
CA SER A 210 -10.10 -6.67 -6.00
C SER A 210 -9.66 -7.82 -5.10
N ILE A 211 -9.91 -7.72 -3.78
CA ILE A 211 -9.60 -8.80 -2.83
C ILE A 211 -10.41 -10.06 -3.16
N TYR A 212 -11.70 -9.90 -3.46
CA TYR A 212 -12.61 -11.00 -3.78
C TYR A 212 -12.33 -11.69 -5.12
N ASN A 213 -11.31 -11.26 -5.88
CA ASN A 213 -10.81 -12.01 -7.02
C ASN A 213 -9.93 -13.20 -6.60
N GLN A 214 -9.38 -13.20 -5.38
CA GLN A 214 -8.40 -14.21 -4.94
C GLN A 214 -8.73 -14.80 -3.57
N PHE A 215 -9.19 -13.99 -2.61
CA PHE A 215 -9.35 -14.42 -1.23
C PHE A 215 -10.64 -13.88 -0.61
N PHE A 216 -11.18 -14.61 0.37
CA PHE A 216 -12.21 -14.10 1.25
C PHE A 216 -11.64 -13.74 2.62
N LEU A 217 -11.75 -12.47 3.00
CA LEU A 217 -11.33 -11.96 4.31
C LEU A 217 -12.57 -11.58 5.14
N PRO A 218 -12.83 -12.24 6.29
CA PRO A 218 -13.89 -11.83 7.20
C PRO A 218 -13.69 -10.39 7.67
N ARG A 219 -14.75 -9.56 7.64
CA ARG A 219 -14.71 -8.13 8.02
C ARG A 219 -13.71 -7.26 7.23
N VAL A 220 -13.36 -7.65 6.00
CA VAL A 220 -12.39 -6.95 5.13
C VAL A 220 -12.65 -5.45 4.95
N ARG A 221 -13.92 -5.01 4.95
CA ARG A 221 -14.26 -3.59 4.81
C ARG A 221 -13.68 -2.72 5.93
N VAL A 222 -13.52 -3.26 7.14
CA VAL A 222 -12.91 -2.55 8.27
C VAL A 222 -11.42 -2.36 8.03
N ASP A 223 -10.74 -3.43 7.62
CA ASP A 223 -9.30 -3.43 7.34
C ASP A 223 -8.96 -2.48 6.20
N VAL A 224 -9.72 -2.56 5.09
CA VAL A 224 -9.56 -1.68 3.93
C VAL A 224 -9.88 -0.22 4.27
N ARG A 225 -10.92 0.04 5.09
CA ARG A 225 -11.22 1.42 5.51
C ARG A 225 -10.08 2.00 6.34
N SER A 226 -9.47 1.20 7.21
CA SER A 226 -8.28 1.60 7.97
C SER A 226 -7.11 1.90 7.03
N LEU A 227 -6.83 1.01 6.07
CA LEU A 227 -5.78 1.21 5.07
C LEU A 227 -5.97 2.50 4.27
N VAL A 228 -7.15 2.71 3.68
CA VAL A 228 -7.44 3.90 2.86
C VAL A 228 -7.33 5.19 3.68
N ARG A 229 -7.65 5.14 4.98
CA ARG A 229 -7.50 6.29 5.89
C ARG A 229 -6.03 6.66 6.15
N HIS A 230 -5.13 5.68 6.14
CA HIS A 230 -3.70 5.91 6.45
C HIS A 230 -2.80 5.85 5.21
N CYS A 231 -3.35 5.51 4.04
CA CYS A 231 -2.59 5.48 2.80
C CYS A 231 -2.14 6.90 2.42
N PHE A 232 -0.82 7.12 2.44
CA PHE A 232 -0.19 8.41 2.14
C PHE A 232 -0.64 8.99 0.79
N VAL A 233 -0.61 8.20 -0.28
CA VAL A 233 -1.04 8.62 -1.63
C VAL A 233 -2.51 9.05 -1.64
N CYS A 234 -3.38 8.28 -1.00
CA CYS A 234 -4.80 8.65 -0.87
C CYS A 234 -4.98 9.94 -0.06
N GLN A 235 -4.22 10.13 1.01
CA GLN A 235 -4.30 11.35 1.83
C GLN A 235 -3.79 12.56 1.05
N LEU A 236 -2.75 12.41 0.24
CA LEU A 236 -2.20 13.47 -0.61
C LEU A 236 -3.21 13.87 -1.69
N ILE A 237 -3.75 12.91 -2.45
CA ILE A 237 -4.70 13.17 -3.54
C ILE A 237 -6.03 13.70 -3.01
N ARG A 238 -6.50 13.16 -1.87
CA ARG A 238 -7.78 13.56 -1.25
C ARG A 238 -7.60 14.60 -0.16
N ALA A 239 -6.46 15.30 -0.13
CA ALA A 239 -6.20 16.38 0.80
C ALA A 239 -7.28 17.45 0.62
N ARG A 240 -8.35 17.33 1.40
CA ARG A 240 -9.33 18.38 1.55
C ARG A 240 -8.66 19.41 2.43
N ARG A 241 -8.73 20.68 2.04
CA ARG A 241 -8.48 21.81 2.95
C ARG A 241 -9.52 21.70 4.06
N ARG A 242 -9.23 20.90 5.09
CA ARG A 242 -9.93 20.98 6.35
C ARG A 242 -9.41 22.26 6.98
N TRP A 243 -10.27 23.25 6.98
CA TRP A 243 -10.10 24.46 7.76
C TRP A 243 -9.84 24.03 9.21
N THR A 244 -8.58 24.09 9.66
CA THR A 244 -8.20 23.83 11.05
C THR A 244 -8.79 24.87 11.98
N GLU A 245 -9.05 26.05 11.44
CA GLU A 245 -9.84 27.12 12.03
C GLU A 245 -11.01 27.39 11.09
N PRO A 246 -12.24 27.62 11.58
CA PRO A 246 -13.33 28.07 10.73
C PRO A 246 -12.84 29.26 9.89
N PRO A 247 -13.26 29.40 8.62
CA PRO A 247 -12.88 30.56 7.82
C PRO A 247 -13.09 31.81 8.66
N GLY A 248 -12.02 32.60 8.85
CA GLY A 248 -12.04 33.74 9.75
C GLY A 248 -13.30 34.55 9.48
N LEU A 249 -14.06 34.88 10.54
CA LEU A 249 -15.39 35.47 10.46
C LEU A 249 -15.42 36.90 9.87
N GLY A 250 -14.37 37.31 9.16
CA GLY A 250 -14.08 38.69 8.85
C GLY A 250 -13.72 39.48 10.12
N PRO A 251 -13.39 40.77 9.97
CA PRO A 251 -13.20 41.64 11.12
C PRO A 251 -14.51 41.70 11.94
N ASP A 252 -14.39 41.60 13.26
CA ASP A 252 -15.51 41.72 14.19
C ASP A 252 -16.14 43.11 14.05
N ARG A 253 -17.34 43.15 13.45
CA ARG A 253 -18.10 44.37 13.19
C ARG A 253 -18.50 45.11 14.46
N THR A 254 -18.59 44.40 15.59
CA THR A 254 -19.01 45.01 16.86
C THR A 254 -17.88 45.76 17.54
N ASN A 255 -16.66 45.20 17.51
CA ASN A 255 -15.47 45.90 17.99
C ASN A 255 -15.05 47.04 17.05
N SER A 256 -15.18 46.86 15.73
CA SER A 256 -14.78 47.91 14.77
C SER A 256 -15.63 49.18 14.86
N GLN A 257 -16.86 49.14 15.39
CA GLN A 257 -17.69 50.33 15.63
C GLN A 257 -17.27 51.18 16.85
N ALA A 258 -16.42 50.66 17.74
CA ALA A 258 -15.97 51.37 18.93
C ALA A 258 -14.82 52.35 18.67
N TRP A 259 -14.19 52.28 17.50
CA TRP A 259 -12.99 53.05 17.16
C TRP A 259 -13.30 54.24 16.26
N GLU A 260 -12.37 55.20 16.22
CA GLU A 260 -12.45 56.34 15.33
C GLU A 260 -12.25 55.96 13.84
N PRO A 261 -12.80 56.74 12.88
CA PRO A 261 -12.54 56.54 11.46
C PRO A 261 -11.04 56.41 11.15
N TYR A 262 -10.69 55.47 10.26
CA TYR A 262 -9.32 55.15 9.83
C TYR A 262 -8.39 54.57 10.91
N HIS A 263 -8.91 54.23 12.09
CA HIS A 263 -8.15 53.46 13.10
C HIS A 263 -7.63 52.13 12.52
N GLU A 264 -8.46 51.44 11.75
CA GLU A 264 -8.07 50.28 10.95
C GLU A 264 -8.46 50.47 9.48
N VAL A 265 -7.50 50.17 8.59
CA VAL A 265 -7.67 50.22 7.15
C VAL A 265 -7.21 48.91 6.52
N PHE A 266 -7.98 48.44 5.54
CA PHE A 266 -7.56 47.42 4.60
C PHE A 266 -6.88 48.10 3.42
N VAL A 267 -5.67 47.66 3.10
CA VAL A 267 -4.89 48.20 1.99
C VAL A 267 -4.58 47.06 1.04
N ASP A 268 -4.94 47.24 -0.23
CA ASP A 268 -4.67 46.28 -1.29
C ASP A 268 -4.32 46.99 -2.59
N VAL A 269 -3.69 46.27 -3.53
CA VAL A 269 -3.36 46.78 -4.86
C VAL A 269 -4.15 45.99 -5.89
N LEU A 270 -5.15 46.65 -6.47
CA LEU A 270 -5.99 46.07 -7.50
C LEU A 270 -5.38 46.28 -8.87
N SER A 271 -5.33 45.22 -9.69
CA SER A 271 -4.98 45.33 -11.11
C SER A 271 -6.28 45.38 -11.93
N LEU A 272 -6.57 46.53 -12.53
CA LEU A 272 -7.80 46.80 -13.28
C LEU A 272 -7.77 46.28 -14.72
N GLY A 273 -6.69 45.63 -15.15
CA GLY A 273 -6.51 45.15 -16.52
C GLY A 273 -6.39 46.30 -17.53
N GLU A 274 -6.48 46.00 -18.82
CA GLU A 274 -6.38 47.02 -19.87
C GLU A 274 -7.65 47.88 -19.95
N ILE A 275 -7.53 49.16 -19.62
CA ILE A 275 -8.63 50.13 -19.71
C ILE A 275 -8.56 50.81 -21.08
N LYS A 276 -9.61 50.65 -21.89
CA LYS A 276 -9.68 51.29 -23.22
C LYS A 276 -9.51 52.81 -23.11
N GLY A 277 -8.51 53.34 -23.82
CA GLY A 277 -8.23 54.79 -23.87
C GLY A 277 -7.33 55.31 -22.74
N TRP A 278 -6.78 54.43 -21.89
CA TRP A 278 -5.81 54.78 -20.86
C TRP A 278 -4.44 54.16 -21.17
N SER A 279 -3.40 55.00 -21.22
CA SER A 279 -2.01 54.57 -21.48
C SER A 279 -1.16 54.41 -20.21
N GLY A 280 -1.70 54.77 -19.05
CA GLY A 280 -1.00 54.75 -17.77
C GLY A 280 -1.12 53.42 -17.02
N SER A 281 -0.60 53.39 -15.79
CA SER A 281 -0.70 52.21 -14.93
C SER A 281 -2.16 51.81 -14.67
N THR A 282 -2.40 50.50 -14.69
CA THR A 282 -3.70 49.87 -14.44
C THR A 282 -3.80 49.33 -13.02
N LYS A 283 -2.80 49.61 -12.19
CA LYS A 283 -2.78 49.25 -10.77
C LYS A 283 -3.26 50.41 -9.93
N VAL A 284 -4.13 50.12 -8.97
CA VAL A 284 -4.68 51.11 -8.06
C VAL A 284 -4.51 50.61 -6.64
N LEU A 285 -3.90 51.43 -5.80
CA LEU A 285 -3.89 51.25 -4.35
C LEU A 285 -5.29 51.56 -3.84
N THR A 286 -5.98 50.57 -3.30
CA THR A 286 -7.23 50.76 -2.58
C THR A 286 -6.95 50.82 -1.09
N VAL A 287 -7.45 51.88 -0.45
CA VAL A 287 -7.43 52.04 1.01
C VAL A 287 -8.88 52.07 1.45
N TYR A 288 -9.28 51.07 2.23
CA TYR A 288 -10.64 50.87 2.69
C TYR A 288 -10.69 50.94 4.21
N CYS A 289 -11.40 51.92 4.76
CA CYS A 289 -11.60 52.01 6.20
C CYS A 289 -12.57 50.91 6.67
N LEU A 290 -12.14 50.06 7.60
CA LEU A 290 -12.98 48.98 8.11
C LEU A 290 -14.15 49.47 8.98
N HIS A 291 -14.07 50.69 9.51
CA HIS A 291 -15.11 51.31 10.34
C HIS A 291 -16.17 52.04 9.50
N THR A 292 -15.76 52.99 8.65
CA THR A 292 -16.69 53.82 7.87
C THR A 292 -17.08 53.20 6.53
N PHE A 293 -16.36 52.16 6.10
CA PHE A 293 -16.44 51.59 4.75
C PHE A 293 -16.14 52.59 3.63
N HIS A 294 -15.51 53.72 3.97
CA HIS A 294 -15.00 54.68 3.00
C HIS A 294 -13.81 54.07 2.25
N SER A 295 -13.84 54.13 0.92
CA SER A 295 -12.76 53.64 0.06
C SER A 295 -12.11 54.78 -0.71
N THR A 296 -10.78 54.86 -0.66
CA THR A 296 -9.95 55.76 -1.46
C THR A 296 -9.12 54.96 -2.45
N TRP A 297 -8.99 55.47 -3.66
CA TRP A 297 -8.35 54.80 -4.78
C TRP A 297 -7.24 55.71 -5.30
N VAL A 298 -6.00 55.25 -5.24
CA VAL A 298 -4.82 56.01 -5.68
C VAL A 298 -4.15 55.25 -6.83
N PRO A 299 -4.12 55.79 -8.05
CA PRO A 299 -3.38 55.16 -9.15
C PRO A 299 -1.91 54.98 -8.76
N THR A 300 -1.38 53.76 -8.92
CA THR A 300 0.03 53.46 -8.61
C THR A 300 0.81 53.39 -9.91
N GLY A 301 1.46 54.50 -10.30
CA GLY A 301 2.31 54.59 -11.49
C GLY A 301 2.66 56.04 -11.80
N GLU A 302 3.72 56.25 -12.58
CA GLU A 302 4.04 57.58 -13.12
C GLU A 302 2.93 57.99 -14.12
N THR A 303 2.39 59.19 -13.91
CA THR A 303 1.46 59.88 -14.83
C THR A 303 2.18 60.45 -16.03
#